data_AF-A0A5S4HK64-F1
#
_entry.id   AF-A0A5S4HK64-F1
#
_cell.length_a   1.000
_cell.length_b   1.000
_cell.length_c   1.000
_cell.angle_alpha   90.00
_cell.angle_beta   90.00
_cell.angle_gamma   90.00
#
_symmetry.space_group_name_H-M   'P 1'
#
loop_
_entity.id
_entity.type
_entity.pdbx_description
1 polymer ?
#
loop_
_entity_poly.entity_id
_entity_poly.type
_entity_poly.pdbx_seq_one_letter_code
_entity_poly.pdbx_strand_id
1 'polypeptide(L)'
;MRGVHSSGLLRVVQVTLCGEPVARKRPGDTGARRRISQRGPFPGAARKDHSEPMEATIAGDHILFQRYGFRGATVHPAGMITRERIRDADWKGMRPEIRTTSGETLFLSWRQQAELERFCGRNGVVRRFRFDVWGDLLEPFLDTRFEPEQERATLARLGGAGFSSREVAEIRRRLTPLMHAYNFDAMVWEWAYLGLFDLLNAANAPVVDQGIRDGLGEPAAFYDWTMAIADRPRSSELGIEGSEADAS
;
A
#
# COMPACT_ATOMS: atom_id res chain seq x y z
N MET A 1 -37.52 47.05 26.83
CA MET A 1 -38.43 46.03 27.40
C MET A 1 -38.05 44.67 26.83
N ARG A 2 -37.69 43.71 27.70
CA ARG A 2 -37.69 42.22 27.55
C ARG A 2 -37.14 41.65 26.23
N GLY A 3 -36.00 40.97 26.11
CA GLY A 3 -35.28 40.11 27.05
C GLY A 3 -35.80 38.67 26.97
N VAL A 4 -35.13 37.77 26.22
CA VAL A 4 -35.14 36.31 26.45
C VAL A 4 -33.78 35.74 25.99
N HIS A 5 -32.95 35.39 26.97
CA HIS A 5 -31.82 34.48 26.85
C HIS A 5 -32.35 33.03 26.85
N SER A 6 -31.71 32.14 26.09
CA SER A 6 -31.84 30.70 26.36
C SER A 6 -30.47 30.05 26.31
N SER A 7 -29.96 29.77 27.50
CA SER A 7 -28.73 29.02 27.79
C SER A 7 -29.00 27.52 27.65
N GLY A 8 -28.27 26.86 26.76
CA GLY A 8 -28.27 25.40 26.64
C GLY A 8 -27.18 24.79 27.51
N LEU A 9 -27.60 24.04 28.54
CA LEU A 9 -26.77 23.31 29.50
C LEU A 9 -25.78 22.34 28.84
N LEU A 10 -24.50 22.43 29.24
CA LEU A 10 -23.55 21.33 29.17
C LEU A 10 -23.97 20.21 30.14
N ARG A 11 -24.16 18.99 29.64
CA ARG A 11 -24.14 17.78 30.46
C ARG A 11 -22.72 17.22 30.51
N VAL A 12 -22.08 17.39 31.66
CA VAL A 12 -20.87 16.67 32.06
C VAL A 12 -21.29 15.24 32.44
N VAL A 13 -20.84 14.24 31.70
CA VAL A 13 -20.96 12.84 32.09
C VAL A 13 -19.66 12.45 32.79
N GLN A 14 -19.68 12.43 34.12
CA GLN A 14 -18.67 11.74 34.93
C GLN A 14 -18.92 10.23 34.80
N VAL A 15 -17.99 9.51 34.18
CA VAL A 15 -17.94 8.04 34.29
C VAL A 15 -16.90 7.70 35.36
N THR A 16 -17.39 7.18 36.47
CA THR A 16 -16.61 6.70 37.61
C THR A 16 -15.87 5.41 37.24
N LEU A 17 -14.55 5.43 37.38
CA LEU A 17 -13.67 4.26 37.33
C LEU A 17 -13.84 3.44 38.61
N CYS A 18 -14.56 2.32 38.55
CA CYS A 18 -14.46 1.26 39.56
C CYS A 18 -13.33 0.33 39.17
N GLY A 19 -12.21 0.43 39.90
CA GLY A 19 -11.12 -0.53 39.86
C GLY A 19 -11.49 -1.80 40.63
N GLU A 20 -11.10 -2.95 40.07
CA GLU A 20 -11.02 -4.21 40.79
C GLU A 20 -9.55 -4.68 40.89
N PRO A 21 -9.18 -5.39 41.97
CA PRO A 21 -7.81 -5.53 42.41
C PRO A 21 -6.98 -6.57 41.65
N VAL A 22 -5.70 -6.23 41.57
CA VAL A 22 -4.58 -6.99 40.99
C VAL A 22 -4.36 -8.31 41.72
N ALA A 23 -4.50 -9.43 41.00
CA ALA A 23 -4.04 -10.73 41.46
C ALA A 23 -2.51 -10.84 41.31
N ARG A 24 -1.81 -10.98 42.45
CA ARG A 24 -0.36 -11.24 42.53
C ARG A 24 -0.01 -12.63 41.95
N LYS A 25 0.79 -12.68 40.89
CA LYS A 25 1.46 -13.91 40.43
C LYS A 25 2.89 -13.96 40.96
N ARG A 26 3.27 -15.11 41.54
CA ARG A 26 4.60 -15.41 42.10
C ARG A 26 5.66 -15.59 40.99
N PRO A 27 6.95 -15.35 41.30
CA PRO A 27 8.04 -15.43 40.32
C PRO A 27 8.57 -16.85 40.19
N GLY A 28 8.97 -17.22 38.96
CA GLY A 28 9.71 -18.43 38.68
C GLY A 28 9.14 -19.20 37.50
N ASP A 29 9.50 -18.80 36.29
CA ASP A 29 9.97 -19.79 35.32
C ASP A 29 10.87 -19.14 34.27
N THR A 30 12.01 -19.78 34.06
CA THR A 30 13.12 -19.34 33.22
C THR A 30 13.12 -20.29 32.04
N GLY A 31 12.67 -19.85 30.85
CA GLY A 31 12.61 -20.81 29.74
C GLY A 31 12.19 -20.24 28.40
N ALA A 32 13.13 -20.33 27.45
CA ALA A 32 12.93 -20.33 26.01
C ALA A 32 12.56 -18.99 25.33
N ARG A 33 13.61 -18.30 24.86
CA ARG A 33 13.55 -17.41 23.68
C ARG A 33 12.94 -18.19 22.50
N ARG A 34 11.65 -17.97 22.22
CA ARG A 34 11.07 -18.39 20.94
C ARG A 34 11.63 -17.47 19.85
N ARG A 35 12.49 -18.03 19.00
CA ARG A 35 12.83 -17.46 17.70
C ARG A 35 11.54 -17.19 16.96
N ILE A 36 11.27 -15.92 16.63
CA ILE A 36 10.25 -15.55 15.65
C ILE A 36 10.75 -16.10 14.32
N SER A 37 10.24 -17.27 13.96
CA SER A 37 10.40 -17.85 12.64
C SER A 37 9.77 -16.89 11.65
N GLN A 38 10.60 -16.31 10.78
CA GLN A 38 10.16 -15.71 9.54
C GLN A 38 9.32 -16.77 8.81
N ARG A 39 8.00 -16.60 8.81
CA ARG A 39 7.11 -17.43 8.01
C ARG A 39 7.47 -17.17 6.55
N GLY A 40 7.97 -18.20 5.88
CA GLY A 40 8.18 -18.21 4.44
C GLY A 40 6.87 -17.98 3.67
N PRO A 41 6.96 -17.83 2.35
CA PRO A 41 5.81 -17.45 1.52
C PRO A 41 4.72 -18.53 1.60
N PHE A 42 3.49 -18.09 1.89
CA PHE A 42 2.31 -18.96 1.88
C PHE A 42 2.11 -19.57 0.48
N PRO A 43 2.01 -20.91 0.37
CA PRO A 43 1.71 -21.56 -0.90
C PRO A 43 0.18 -21.63 -1.09
N GLY A 44 -0.32 -21.21 -2.26
CA GLY A 44 -1.54 -21.81 -2.81
C GLY A 44 -2.80 -20.95 -2.97
N ALA A 45 -2.75 -19.62 -2.94
CA ALA A 45 -3.82 -18.83 -3.55
C ALA A 45 -3.61 -18.84 -5.07
N ALA A 46 -4.41 -19.63 -5.80
CA ALA A 46 -4.50 -19.52 -7.25
C ALA A 46 -4.93 -18.09 -7.59
N ARG A 47 -3.97 -17.28 -8.07
CA ARG A 47 -4.16 -15.86 -8.32
C ARG A 47 -5.11 -15.71 -9.50
N LYS A 48 -6.35 -15.32 -9.22
CA LYS A 48 -7.31 -14.98 -10.26
C LYS A 48 -6.90 -13.62 -10.84
N ASP A 49 -6.32 -13.63 -12.04
CA ASP A 49 -6.02 -12.41 -12.80
C ASP A 49 -7.34 -11.89 -13.39
N HIS A 50 -8.11 -11.15 -12.58
CA HIS A 50 -9.42 -10.60 -12.96
C HIS A 50 -9.36 -9.24 -13.65
N SER A 51 -8.19 -8.60 -13.68
CA SER A 51 -7.92 -7.39 -14.45
C SER A 51 -7.49 -7.74 -15.86
N GLU A 52 -7.96 -7.00 -16.88
CA GLU A 52 -7.44 -7.14 -18.25
C GLU A 52 -5.90 -7.15 -18.22
N PRO A 53 -5.25 -8.07 -18.98
CA PRO A 53 -3.80 -8.15 -18.96
C PRO A 53 -3.25 -6.82 -19.47
N MET A 54 -2.50 -6.11 -18.62
CA MET A 54 -1.63 -5.03 -19.06
C MET A 54 -0.69 -5.61 -20.13
N GLU A 55 -0.93 -5.22 -21.37
CA GLU A 55 -0.19 -5.73 -22.50
C GLU A 55 1.02 -4.84 -22.73
N ALA A 56 2.20 -5.41 -22.55
CA ALA A 56 3.46 -4.74 -22.80
C ALA A 56 4.40 -5.64 -23.62
N THR A 57 5.24 -5.04 -24.45
CA THR A 57 6.34 -5.71 -25.15
C THR A 57 7.66 -5.21 -24.57
N ILE A 58 8.49 -6.12 -24.06
CA ILE A 58 9.80 -5.77 -23.50
C ILE A 58 10.86 -6.00 -24.57
N ALA A 59 11.39 -4.91 -25.11
CA ALA A 59 12.42 -4.94 -26.15
C ALA A 59 13.83 -4.97 -25.55
N GLY A 60 14.85 -4.69 -26.38
CA GLY A 60 16.25 -4.66 -25.95
C GLY A 60 16.51 -3.62 -24.86
N ASP A 61 16.06 -2.39 -25.09
CA ASP A 61 16.40 -1.16 -24.34
C ASP A 61 15.16 -0.35 -23.89
N HIS A 62 13.95 -0.82 -24.21
CA HIS A 62 12.70 -0.15 -23.83
C HIS A 62 11.56 -1.14 -23.58
N ILE A 63 10.50 -0.64 -22.96
CA ILE A 63 9.24 -1.36 -22.73
C ILE A 63 8.11 -0.56 -23.37
N LEU A 64 7.36 -1.20 -24.26
CA LEU A 64 6.19 -0.64 -24.94
C LEU A 64 4.93 -1.13 -24.23
N PHE A 65 4.15 -0.22 -23.66
CA PHE A 65 2.82 -0.49 -23.16
C PHE A 65 1.80 -0.23 -24.26
N GLN A 66 0.92 -1.20 -24.51
CA GLN A 66 -0.09 -1.13 -25.58
C GLN A 66 -1.48 -0.81 -25.03
N ARG A 67 -1.78 -1.30 -23.82
CA ARG A 67 -3.08 -1.15 -23.15
C ARG A 67 -2.90 -0.94 -21.65
N TYR A 68 -2.40 0.22 -21.26
CA TYR A 68 -2.22 0.61 -19.87
C TYR A 68 -3.50 1.23 -19.31
N GLY A 69 -4.18 0.58 -18.38
CA GLY A 69 -5.53 0.97 -17.95
C GLY A 69 -5.64 2.22 -17.07
N PHE A 70 -4.53 2.76 -16.54
CA PHE A 70 -4.56 3.83 -15.54
C PHE A 70 -4.44 5.21 -16.17
N ARG A 71 -5.53 5.98 -16.19
CA ARG A 71 -5.66 7.25 -16.93
C ARG A 71 -4.65 8.35 -16.57
N GLY A 72 -4.04 8.31 -15.38
CA GLY A 72 -3.00 9.26 -14.97
C GLY A 72 -1.58 8.83 -15.32
N ALA A 73 -1.37 7.60 -15.81
CA ALA A 73 -0.05 7.09 -16.10
C ALA A 73 0.58 7.77 -17.32
N THR A 74 1.89 7.96 -17.29
CA THR A 74 2.63 8.58 -18.41
C THR A 74 2.62 7.72 -19.68
N VAL A 75 2.24 6.45 -19.56
CA VAL A 75 2.14 5.48 -20.66
C VAL A 75 0.68 5.15 -21.03
N HIS A 76 -0.31 5.90 -20.54
CA HIS A 76 -1.72 5.68 -20.85
C HIS A 76 -2.15 6.30 -22.19
N PRO A 77 -3.01 5.61 -22.99
CA PRO A 77 -3.34 4.19 -22.89
C PRO A 77 -2.23 3.31 -23.50
N ALA A 78 -1.32 3.92 -24.25
CA ALA A 78 -0.14 3.30 -24.81
C ALA A 78 1.04 4.26 -24.68
N GLY A 79 2.23 3.73 -24.47
CA GLY A 79 3.43 4.54 -24.29
C GLY A 79 4.68 3.71 -24.18
N MET A 80 5.82 4.39 -24.16
CA MET A 80 7.12 3.75 -24.10
C MET A 80 7.92 4.31 -22.93
N ILE A 81 8.62 3.42 -22.24
CA ILE A 81 9.67 3.80 -21.31
C ILE A 81 11.00 3.19 -21.73
N THR A 82 12.01 4.04 -21.91
CA THR A 82 13.38 3.62 -22.20
C THR A 82 14.11 3.32 -20.89
N ARG A 83 15.21 2.57 -20.96
CA ARG A 83 15.96 2.18 -19.76
C ARG A 83 16.42 3.39 -18.94
N GLU A 84 16.75 4.53 -19.55
CA GLU A 84 17.23 5.75 -18.86
C GLU A 84 16.18 6.34 -17.92
N ARG A 85 14.90 6.07 -18.20
CA ARG A 85 13.79 6.52 -17.37
C ARG A 85 13.45 5.52 -16.27
N ILE A 86 14.06 4.34 -16.25
CA ILE A 86 13.84 3.30 -15.24
C ILE A 86 14.91 3.43 -14.16
N ARG A 87 14.46 3.66 -12.93
CA ARG A 87 15.31 3.82 -11.75
C ARG A 87 15.68 2.46 -11.15
N ASP A 88 14.66 1.64 -10.91
CA ASP A 88 14.76 0.33 -10.29
C ASP A 88 13.51 -0.50 -10.59
N ALA A 89 13.59 -1.82 -10.40
CA ALA A 89 12.46 -2.73 -10.63
C ALA A 89 12.32 -3.74 -9.49
N ASP A 90 11.12 -4.28 -9.30
CA ASP A 90 10.93 -5.50 -8.52
C ASP A 90 10.12 -6.52 -9.31
N TRP A 91 10.84 -7.39 -10.03
CA TRP A 91 10.22 -8.51 -10.74
C TRP A 91 9.81 -9.65 -9.83
N LYS A 92 10.21 -9.66 -8.55
CA LYS A 92 9.80 -10.69 -7.58
C LYS A 92 8.69 -10.21 -6.64
N GLY A 93 8.23 -8.97 -6.79
CA GLY A 93 7.08 -8.43 -6.07
C GLY A 93 5.81 -9.20 -6.41
N MET A 94 4.73 -8.95 -5.65
CA MET A 94 3.47 -9.66 -5.88
C MET A 94 2.97 -9.46 -7.32
N ARG A 95 3.14 -8.25 -7.85
CA ARG A 95 3.01 -7.93 -9.27
C ARG A 95 4.35 -7.33 -9.74
N PRO A 96 4.91 -7.79 -10.88
CA PRO A 96 6.12 -7.19 -11.40
C PRO A 96 5.94 -5.71 -11.66
N GLU A 97 6.86 -4.89 -11.17
CA GLU A 97 6.78 -3.44 -11.29
C GLU A 97 8.14 -2.82 -11.60
N ILE A 98 8.10 -1.73 -12.36
CA ILE A 98 9.22 -0.81 -12.55
C ILE A 98 8.90 0.51 -11.88
N ARG A 99 9.94 1.19 -11.43
CA ARG A 99 9.86 2.52 -10.87
C ARG A 99 10.65 3.46 -11.75
N THR A 100 10.04 4.56 -12.16
CA THR A 100 10.69 5.54 -13.01
C THR A 100 11.58 6.48 -12.21
N THR A 101 12.45 7.22 -12.89
CA THR A 101 13.28 8.27 -12.27
C THR A 101 12.45 9.42 -11.69
N SER A 102 11.22 9.63 -12.17
CA SER A 102 10.26 10.59 -11.61
C SER A 102 9.42 10.03 -10.45
N GLY A 103 9.64 8.78 -10.04
CA GLY A 103 8.93 8.15 -8.91
C GLY A 103 7.62 7.45 -9.29
N GLU A 104 7.26 7.38 -10.56
CA GLU A 104 6.06 6.67 -11.03
C GLU A 104 6.28 5.15 -11.00
N THR A 105 5.30 4.40 -10.48
CA THR A 105 5.27 2.94 -10.55
C THR A 105 4.50 2.49 -11.78
N LEU A 106 5.13 1.69 -12.65
CA LEU A 106 4.44 1.02 -13.74
C LEU A 106 4.45 -0.49 -13.52
N PHE A 107 3.27 -1.07 -13.56
CA PHE A 107 3.05 -2.51 -13.42
C PHE A 107 3.15 -3.25 -14.75
N LEU A 108 3.60 -4.50 -14.66
CA LEU A 108 3.62 -5.48 -15.75
C LEU A 108 2.80 -6.71 -15.34
N SER A 109 2.38 -7.51 -16.32
CA SER A 109 1.74 -8.79 -16.03
C SER A 109 2.72 -9.73 -15.32
N TRP A 110 2.22 -10.55 -14.39
CA TRP A 110 3.02 -11.61 -13.76
C TRP A 110 3.67 -12.54 -14.78
N ARG A 111 3.03 -12.72 -15.96
CA ARG A 111 3.52 -13.54 -17.07
C ARG A 111 4.84 -13.02 -17.65
N GLN A 112 5.13 -11.74 -17.45
CA GLN A 112 6.32 -11.05 -17.96
C GLN A 112 7.44 -10.96 -16.92
N GLN A 113 7.28 -11.57 -15.74
CA GLN A 113 8.29 -11.55 -14.68
C GLN A 113 9.69 -11.95 -15.17
N ALA A 114 9.80 -13.11 -15.84
CA ALA A 114 11.09 -13.61 -16.32
C ALA A 114 11.67 -12.74 -17.45
N GLU A 115 10.81 -12.09 -18.23
CA GLU A 115 11.21 -11.18 -19.29
C GLU A 115 11.74 -9.86 -18.71
N LEU A 116 11.06 -9.32 -17.70
CA LEU A 116 11.49 -8.14 -16.95
C LEU A 116 12.83 -8.40 -16.25
N GLU A 117 13.01 -9.55 -15.61
CA GLU A 117 14.29 -9.93 -14.98
C GLU A 117 15.45 -9.90 -15.98
N ARG A 118 15.25 -10.52 -17.16
CA ARG A 118 16.27 -10.51 -18.24
C ARG A 118 16.52 -9.10 -18.77
N PHE A 119 15.48 -8.30 -18.96
CA PHE A 119 15.61 -6.91 -19.38
C PHE A 119 16.43 -6.10 -18.38
N CYS A 120 16.14 -6.23 -17.09
CA CYS A 120 16.87 -5.54 -16.03
C CYS A 120 18.34 -5.97 -15.99
N GLY A 121 18.62 -7.27 -16.11
CA GLY A 121 19.98 -7.79 -16.18
C GLY A 121 20.79 -7.24 -17.37
N ARG A 122 20.18 -7.15 -18.57
CA ARG A 122 20.85 -6.60 -19.75
C ARG A 122 21.10 -5.09 -19.66
N ASN A 123 20.19 -4.34 -19.05
CA ASN A 123 20.21 -2.88 -19.03
C ASN A 123 20.79 -2.29 -17.72
N GLY A 124 21.31 -3.14 -16.83
CA GLY A 124 21.85 -2.72 -15.54
C GLY A 124 20.82 -2.06 -14.62
N VAL A 125 19.54 -2.41 -14.75
CA VAL A 125 18.49 -1.94 -13.84
C VAL A 125 18.54 -2.78 -12.57
N VAL A 126 18.77 -2.13 -11.44
CA VAL A 126 18.88 -2.82 -10.15
C VAL A 126 17.52 -3.34 -9.68
N ARG A 127 17.53 -4.53 -9.06
CA ARG A 127 16.38 -4.98 -8.29
C ARG A 127 16.33 -4.23 -6.97
N ARG A 128 15.18 -3.69 -6.61
CA ARG A 128 14.95 -3.11 -5.28
C ARG A 128 13.63 -3.62 -4.72
N PHE A 129 13.71 -4.35 -3.60
CA PHE A 129 12.53 -4.66 -2.80
C PHE A 129 12.08 -3.39 -2.08
N ARG A 130 10.77 -3.14 -2.03
CA ARG A 130 10.20 -1.92 -1.46
C ARG A 130 9.22 -2.27 -0.34
N PHE A 131 9.21 -1.45 0.69
CA PHE A 131 8.12 -1.46 1.65
C PHE A 131 6.84 -1.03 0.95
N ASP A 132 5.83 -1.89 1.00
CA ASP A 132 4.54 -1.62 0.38
C ASP A 132 3.64 -0.82 1.33
N VAL A 133 3.78 0.50 1.22
CA VAL A 133 2.98 1.48 1.97
C VAL A 133 1.49 1.29 1.71
N TRP A 134 1.12 0.97 0.46
CA TRP A 134 -0.28 0.84 0.09
C TRP A 134 -0.90 -0.42 0.68
N GLY A 135 -0.16 -1.53 0.74
CA GLY A 135 -0.53 -2.72 1.50
C GLY A 135 -0.96 -2.39 2.93
N ASP A 136 -0.13 -1.65 3.66
CA ASP A 136 -0.40 -1.29 5.05
C ASP A 136 -1.49 -0.21 5.20
N LEU A 137 -1.59 0.74 4.27
CA LEU A 137 -2.64 1.76 4.27
C LEU A 137 -4.02 1.15 4.02
N LEU A 138 -4.09 0.14 3.15
CA LEU A 138 -5.34 -0.48 2.70
C LEU A 138 -5.75 -1.71 3.52
N GLU A 139 -4.90 -2.19 4.43
CA GLU A 139 -5.18 -3.34 5.30
C GLU A 139 -6.59 -3.34 5.93
N PRO A 140 -7.13 -2.22 6.47
CA PRO A 140 -8.47 -2.23 7.09
C PRO A 140 -9.63 -2.43 6.10
N PHE A 141 -9.39 -2.38 4.79
CA PHE A 141 -10.40 -2.60 3.76
C PHE A 141 -10.47 -4.06 3.29
N LEU A 142 -9.58 -4.91 3.78
CA LEU A 142 -9.66 -6.35 3.55
C LEU A 142 -10.89 -6.92 4.27
N ASP A 143 -11.49 -7.95 3.69
CA ASP A 143 -12.56 -8.74 4.32
C ASP A 143 -11.96 -9.74 5.32
N THR A 144 -11.12 -9.23 6.22
CA THR A 144 -10.42 -9.98 7.26
C THR A 144 -10.54 -9.20 8.56
N ARG A 145 -10.91 -9.88 9.64
CA ARG A 145 -10.85 -9.29 10.97
C ARG A 145 -9.39 -9.20 11.42
N PHE A 146 -8.97 -8.00 11.79
CA PHE A 146 -7.68 -7.76 12.42
C PHE A 146 -7.82 -7.62 13.93
N GLU A 147 -6.89 -8.22 14.66
CA GLU A 147 -6.72 -8.02 16.08
C GLU A 147 -5.99 -6.69 16.34
N PRO A 148 -6.23 -6.02 17.49
CA PRO A 148 -5.60 -4.74 17.82
C PRO A 148 -4.07 -4.74 17.75
N GLU A 149 -3.44 -5.88 18.04
CA GLU A 149 -1.99 -6.06 17.91
C GLU A 149 -1.51 -5.93 16.46
N GLN A 150 -2.28 -6.45 15.50
CA GLN A 150 -1.96 -6.38 14.08
C GLN A 150 -2.06 -4.94 13.59
N GLU A 151 -3.14 -4.25 13.95
CA GLU A 151 -3.33 -2.83 13.62
C GLU A 151 -2.18 -1.97 14.18
N ARG A 152 -1.79 -2.18 15.45
CA ARG A 152 -0.64 -1.47 16.05
C ARG A 152 0.67 -1.76 15.30
N ALA A 153 0.88 -3.01 14.87
CA ALA A 153 2.07 -3.36 14.10
C ALA A 153 2.10 -2.67 12.73
N THR A 154 0.96 -2.59 12.05
CA THR A 154 0.80 -1.88 10.77
C THR A 154 1.05 -0.38 10.94
N LEU A 155 0.47 0.25 11.97
CA LEU A 155 0.73 1.66 12.29
C LEU A 155 2.20 1.92 12.63
N ALA A 156 2.89 0.98 13.31
CA ALA A 156 4.31 1.11 13.59
C ALA A 156 5.17 1.06 12.31
N ARG A 157 4.84 0.17 11.35
CA ARG A 157 5.53 0.11 10.05
C ARG A 157 5.32 1.39 9.24
N LEU A 158 4.09 1.87 9.17
CA LEU A 158 3.76 3.16 8.53
C LEU A 158 4.49 4.33 9.21
N GLY A 159 4.57 4.34 10.55
CA GLY A 159 5.36 5.30 11.32
C GLY A 159 6.85 5.27 10.95
N GLY A 160 7.44 4.08 10.83
CA GLY A 160 8.83 3.91 10.36
C GLY A 160 9.05 4.38 8.91
N ALA A 161 8.00 4.37 8.09
CA ALA A 161 8.00 4.92 6.73
C ALA A 161 7.68 6.43 6.67
N GLY A 162 7.55 7.11 7.81
CA GLY A 162 7.35 8.56 7.91
C GLY A 162 5.89 9.02 7.87
N PHE A 163 4.92 8.14 8.08
CA PHE A 163 3.50 8.51 8.15
C PHE A 163 3.06 8.72 9.60
N SER A 164 2.45 9.87 9.87
CA SER A 164 1.82 10.12 11.17
C SER A 164 0.48 9.38 11.28
N SER A 165 0.05 9.03 12.50
CA SER A 165 -1.27 8.40 12.70
C SER A 165 -2.42 9.26 12.17
N ARG A 166 -2.29 10.58 12.27
CA ARG A 166 -3.27 11.54 11.73
C ARG A 166 -3.35 11.44 10.20
N GLU A 167 -2.20 11.45 9.53
CA GLU A 167 -2.14 11.33 8.07
C GLU A 167 -2.71 10.00 7.60
N VAL A 168 -2.37 8.89 8.26
CA VAL A 168 -2.94 7.57 7.97
C VAL A 168 -4.46 7.59 8.08
N ALA A 169 -5.01 8.19 9.14
CA ALA A 169 -6.46 8.30 9.32
C ALA A 169 -7.11 9.17 8.23
N GLU A 170 -6.48 10.27 7.81
CA GLU A 170 -6.97 11.14 6.73
C GLU A 170 -6.96 10.44 5.37
N ILE A 171 -5.89 9.70 5.05
CA ILE A 171 -5.80 8.88 3.83
C ILE A 171 -6.89 7.81 3.82
N ARG A 172 -7.00 7.03 4.91
CA ARG A 172 -8.01 5.96 5.01
C ARG A 172 -9.41 6.53 4.88
N ARG A 173 -9.73 7.62 5.57
CA ARG A 173 -11.04 8.30 5.45
C ARG A 173 -11.34 8.73 4.02
N ARG A 174 -10.35 9.25 3.28
CA ARG A 174 -10.52 9.62 1.86
C ARG A 174 -10.84 8.40 0.99
N LEU A 175 -10.21 7.26 1.27
CA LEU A 175 -10.32 6.04 0.47
C LEU A 175 -11.48 5.13 0.87
N THR A 176 -12.09 5.32 2.05
CA THR A 176 -13.18 4.46 2.54
C THR A 176 -14.31 4.27 1.53
N PRO A 177 -14.90 5.31 0.91
CA PRO A 177 -16.00 5.10 -0.04
C PRO A 177 -15.58 4.25 -1.24
N LEU A 178 -14.40 4.52 -1.79
CA LEU A 178 -13.85 3.79 -2.93
C LEU A 178 -13.57 2.32 -2.61
N MET A 179 -12.83 2.07 -1.54
CA MET A 179 -12.39 0.72 -1.20
C MET A 179 -13.54 -0.14 -0.68
N HIS A 180 -14.56 0.46 -0.05
CA HIS A 180 -15.77 -0.28 0.31
C HIS A 180 -16.58 -0.69 -0.93
N ALA A 181 -16.78 0.25 -1.86
CA ALA A 181 -17.48 -0.03 -3.11
C ALA A 181 -16.75 -1.11 -3.93
N TYR A 182 -15.42 -1.03 -4.00
CA TYR A 182 -14.62 -2.02 -4.70
C TYR A 182 -14.59 -3.39 -4.01
N ASN A 183 -14.33 -3.45 -2.69
CA ASN A 183 -14.10 -4.74 -2.04
C ASN A 183 -15.39 -5.44 -1.61
N PHE A 184 -16.38 -4.70 -1.11
CA PHE A 184 -17.62 -5.27 -0.56
C PHE A 184 -18.78 -5.19 -1.54
N ASP A 185 -19.05 -4.01 -2.12
CA ASP A 185 -20.24 -3.83 -2.97
C ASP A 185 -20.09 -4.53 -4.32
N ALA A 186 -18.89 -4.48 -4.92
CA ALA A 186 -18.56 -5.23 -6.13
C ALA A 186 -18.22 -6.72 -5.86
N MET A 187 -18.34 -7.17 -4.60
CA MET A 187 -18.12 -8.55 -4.16
C MET A 187 -16.74 -9.14 -4.55
N VAL A 188 -15.70 -8.30 -4.59
CA VAL A 188 -14.32 -8.78 -4.78
C VAL A 188 -13.90 -9.63 -3.59
N TRP A 189 -14.28 -9.22 -2.37
CA TRP A 189 -14.05 -9.92 -1.10
C TRP A 189 -12.59 -10.38 -0.93
N GLU A 190 -11.67 -9.47 -1.25
CA GLU A 190 -10.25 -9.70 -1.04
C GLU A 190 -9.95 -9.71 0.46
N TRP A 191 -9.21 -10.73 0.87
CA TRP A 191 -9.02 -11.19 2.25
C TRP A 191 -7.54 -11.24 2.62
N ALA A 192 -6.66 -11.32 1.62
CA ALA A 192 -5.22 -11.49 1.81
C ALA A 192 -4.44 -10.20 1.58
N TYR A 193 -4.75 -9.42 0.53
CA TYR A 193 -3.91 -8.28 0.16
C TYR A 193 -4.59 -7.26 -0.77
N LEU A 194 -4.42 -5.97 -0.47
CA LEU A 194 -4.77 -4.86 -1.35
C LEU A 194 -3.58 -3.89 -1.43
N GLY A 195 -3.07 -3.63 -2.63
CA GLY A 195 -1.93 -2.73 -2.86
C GLY A 195 -2.24 -1.54 -3.77
N LEU A 196 -1.18 -0.88 -4.24
CA LEU A 196 -1.30 0.26 -5.17
C LEU A 196 -2.05 -0.13 -6.46
N PHE A 197 -1.75 -1.31 -7.01
CA PHE A 197 -2.42 -1.79 -8.21
C PHE A 197 -3.94 -1.92 -8.00
N ASP A 198 -4.36 -2.46 -6.86
CA ASP A 198 -5.77 -2.65 -6.52
C ASP A 198 -6.48 -1.31 -6.29
N LEU A 199 -5.81 -0.35 -5.64
CA LEU A 199 -6.31 1.01 -5.49
C LEU A 199 -6.54 1.69 -6.84
N LEU A 200 -5.59 1.56 -7.77
CA LEU A 200 -5.71 2.13 -9.11
C LEU A 200 -6.80 1.42 -9.93
N ASN A 201 -6.93 0.10 -9.81
CA ASN A 201 -8.05 -0.62 -10.40
C ASN A 201 -9.38 -0.14 -9.86
N ALA A 202 -9.54 -0.04 -8.53
CA ALA A 202 -10.75 0.45 -7.90
C ALA A 202 -11.16 1.82 -8.45
N ALA A 203 -10.20 2.75 -8.55
CA ALA A 203 -10.46 4.10 -9.08
C ALA A 203 -10.87 4.13 -10.56
N ASN A 204 -10.53 3.10 -11.34
CA ASN A 204 -10.85 3.00 -12.76
C ASN A 204 -11.97 1.98 -13.06
N ALA A 205 -12.47 1.26 -12.06
CA ALA A 205 -13.41 0.16 -12.24
C ALA A 205 -14.82 0.68 -12.56
N PRO A 206 -15.46 0.26 -13.68
CA PRO A 206 -16.83 0.68 -14.02
C PRO A 206 -17.89 0.24 -13.01
N VAL A 207 -17.62 -0.79 -12.22
CA VAL A 207 -18.51 -1.29 -11.17
C VAL A 207 -18.59 -0.35 -9.96
N VAL A 208 -17.57 0.49 -9.75
CA VAL A 208 -17.61 1.52 -8.71
C VAL A 208 -18.45 2.69 -9.22
N ASP A 209 -19.40 3.13 -8.39
CA ASP A 209 -20.27 4.26 -8.67
C ASP A 209 -19.48 5.48 -9.17
N GLN A 210 -20.02 6.16 -10.18
CA GLN A 210 -19.35 7.30 -10.82
C GLN A 210 -19.17 8.45 -9.83
N GLY A 211 -20.13 8.72 -8.94
CA GLY A 211 -20.03 9.78 -7.94
C GLY A 211 -18.92 9.52 -6.91
N ILE A 212 -18.69 8.26 -6.55
CA ILE A 212 -17.54 7.87 -5.71
C ILE A 212 -16.23 8.15 -6.45
N ARG A 213 -16.14 7.80 -7.73
CA ARG A 213 -14.94 8.05 -8.56
C ARG A 213 -14.69 9.55 -8.77
N ASP A 214 -15.72 10.33 -9.03
CA ASP A 214 -15.64 11.78 -9.18
C ASP A 214 -15.20 12.46 -7.86
N GLY A 215 -15.61 11.91 -6.71
CA GLY A 215 -15.20 12.36 -5.38
C GLY A 215 -13.71 12.22 -5.09
N LEU A 216 -12.96 11.45 -5.89
CA LEU A 216 -11.49 11.34 -5.78
C LEU A 216 -10.77 12.58 -6.33
N GLY A 217 -11.46 13.38 -7.16
CA GLY A 217 -10.92 14.50 -7.92
C GLY A 217 -10.45 14.10 -9.33
N GLU A 218 -9.70 14.99 -9.97
CA GLU A 218 -9.16 14.75 -11.32
C GLU A 218 -8.30 13.47 -11.36
N PRO A 219 -8.54 12.54 -12.32
CA PRO A 219 -7.86 11.24 -12.35
C PRO A 219 -6.33 11.32 -12.35
N ALA A 220 -5.76 12.29 -13.06
CA ALA A 220 -4.31 12.50 -13.08
C ALA A 220 -3.77 12.97 -11.72
N ALA A 221 -4.47 13.90 -11.06
CA ALA A 221 -4.08 14.37 -9.73
C ALA A 221 -4.21 13.27 -8.66
N PHE A 222 -5.24 12.43 -8.76
CA PHE A 222 -5.37 11.25 -7.90
C PHE A 222 -4.21 10.26 -8.14
N TYR A 223 -3.89 9.96 -9.40
CA TYR A 223 -2.78 9.09 -9.75
C TYR A 223 -1.44 9.61 -9.22
N ASP A 224 -1.12 10.90 -9.46
CA ASP A 224 0.11 11.53 -8.96
C ASP A 224 0.19 11.47 -7.43
N TRP A 225 -0.91 11.74 -6.74
CA TRP A 225 -1.00 11.58 -5.29
C TRP A 225 -0.70 10.15 -4.84
N THR A 226 -1.22 9.14 -5.56
CA THR A 226 -0.94 7.74 -5.22
C THR A 226 0.53 7.36 -5.41
N MET A 227 1.16 7.86 -6.47
CA MET A 227 2.57 7.63 -6.76
C MET A 227 3.49 8.31 -5.76
N ALA A 228 3.16 9.55 -5.36
CA ALA A 228 3.92 10.29 -4.35
C ALA A 228 3.96 9.56 -3.00
N ILE A 229 2.84 8.98 -2.56
CA ILE A 229 2.80 8.16 -1.33
C ILE A 229 3.63 6.88 -1.51
N ALA A 230 3.52 6.21 -2.66
CA ALA A 230 4.24 4.97 -2.95
C ALA A 230 5.77 5.15 -3.03
N ASP A 231 6.26 6.36 -3.37
CA ASP A 231 7.69 6.66 -3.43
C ASP A 231 8.26 7.26 -2.13
N ARG A 232 7.40 7.61 -1.15
CA ARG A 232 7.81 8.29 0.08
C ARG A 232 8.84 7.57 0.96
N PRO A 233 8.82 6.23 1.13
CA PRO A 233 9.77 5.52 2.01
C PRO A 233 11.26 5.72 1.68
N ARG A 234 11.58 6.45 0.60
CA ARG A 234 12.94 6.91 0.27
C ARG A 234 13.50 7.96 1.23
N SER A 235 12.68 8.73 1.94
CA SER A 235 13.15 9.87 2.72
C SER A 235 13.70 9.51 4.10
N SER A 236 13.56 8.27 4.56
CA SER A 236 14.08 7.80 5.86
C SER A 236 15.33 6.90 5.75
N GLU A 237 15.96 6.78 4.56
CA GLU A 237 17.32 6.23 4.39
C GLU A 237 18.42 7.17 4.94
N LEU A 238 18.18 7.79 6.10
CA LEU A 238 19.18 8.47 6.93
C LEU A 238 18.93 8.06 8.38
N GLY A 239 19.61 7.01 8.84
CA GLY A 239 19.53 6.63 10.26
C GLY A 239 20.02 5.24 10.67
N ILE A 240 20.57 4.43 9.76
CA ILE A 240 21.36 3.25 10.17
C ILE A 240 22.68 3.28 9.39
N GLU A 241 23.55 4.21 9.75
CA GLU A 241 24.99 3.97 9.69
C GLU A 241 25.37 3.23 10.98
N GLY A 242 25.74 1.96 10.84
CA GLY A 242 26.52 1.20 11.80
C GLY A 242 27.39 0.26 10.97
N SER A 243 28.63 0.66 10.66
CA SER A 243 29.82 0.47 11.50
C SER A 243 30.26 -1.01 11.51
N GLU A 244 31.39 -1.23 10.84
CA GLU A 244 32.49 -2.17 11.15
C GLU A 244 32.22 -3.70 11.17
N ALA A 245 33.15 -4.57 10.79
CA ALA A 245 34.57 -4.42 10.52
C ALA A 245 35.06 -5.51 9.56
N ASP A 246 36.22 -5.20 8.98
CA ASP A 246 37.27 -6.11 8.55
C ASP A 246 37.29 -7.47 9.29
N ALA A 247 37.38 -8.53 8.50
CA ALA A 247 38.13 -9.71 8.89
C ALA A 247 38.95 -10.13 7.65
N SER A 248 40.20 -9.69 7.67
CA SER A 248 41.30 -10.34 6.94
C SER A 248 41.49 -11.77 7.43
#